data_AF-A0A535FGX2-F1
#
_entry.id   AF-A0A535FGX2-F1
#
_cell.length_a   1.000
_cell.length_b   1.000
_cell.length_c   1.000
_cell.angle_alpha   90.00
_cell.angle_beta   90.00
_cell.angle_gamma   90.00
#
_symmetry.space_group_name_H-M   'P 1'
#
loop_
_entity.id
_entity.type
_entity.pdbx_description
1 polymer ?
#
loop_
_entity_poly.entity_id
_entity_poly.type
_entity_poly.pdbx_seq_one_letter_code
_entity_poly.pdbx_strand_id
1 'polypeptide(L)'
;MVRCDWSDDDLAQRLMERDPEALETLIARYSRELFYFIRVVLDGIGVAQDAEECVNDLFVAVWQEIDTFDAKRGTLRTWLTMRAKYIALDRRRQLCRRQTHNLRHMDGDLRAIIV
;
A
#
# COMPACT_ATOMS: atom_id res chain seq x y z
N MET A 1 10.84 10.76 18.26
CA MET A 1 9.75 10.69 19.27
C MET A 1 8.50 11.09 18.52
N VAL A 2 7.52 10.20 18.32
CA VAL A 2 6.38 10.46 17.42
C VAL A 2 5.71 11.79 17.76
N ARG A 3 5.79 12.76 16.86
CA ARG A 3 5.24 14.12 17.06
C ARG A 3 3.80 14.14 16.60
N CYS A 4 2.86 14.26 17.53
CA CYS A 4 1.42 14.27 17.23
C CYS A 4 0.85 15.67 16.96
N ASP A 5 1.69 16.71 16.99
CA ASP A 5 1.32 18.12 16.88
C ASP A 5 1.43 18.70 15.46
N TRP A 6 2.01 17.96 14.50
CA TRP A 6 2.11 18.43 13.11
C TRP A 6 0.80 18.27 12.33
N SER A 7 0.41 19.34 11.63
CA SER A 7 -0.65 19.27 10.64
C SER A 7 -0.25 18.40 9.44
N ASP A 8 -1.21 18.06 8.58
CA ASP A 8 -0.91 17.30 7.35
C ASP A 8 0.03 18.08 6.41
N ASP A 9 -0.07 19.41 6.38
CA ASP A 9 0.77 20.26 5.55
C ASP A 9 2.20 20.35 6.12
N ASP A 10 2.33 20.51 7.45
CA ASP A 10 3.61 20.45 8.16
C ASP A 10 4.33 19.13 7.95
N LEU A 11 3.57 18.03 7.95
CA LEU A 11 4.08 16.68 7.75
C LEU A 11 4.56 16.49 6.32
N ALA A 12 3.79 16.98 5.34
CA ALA A 12 4.18 16.94 3.93
C ALA A 12 5.46 17.74 3.66
N GLN A 13 5.58 18.94 4.23
CA GLN A 13 6.79 19.76 4.06
C GLN A 13 8.02 19.06 4.64
N ARG A 14 7.93 18.51 5.86
CA ARG A 14 9.07 17.80 6.47
C ARG A 14 9.45 16.52 5.73
N LEU A 15 8.47 15.81 5.14
CA LEU A 15 8.75 14.69 4.26
C LEU A 15 9.54 15.11 3.02
N MET A 16 9.22 16.26 2.42
CA MET A 16 9.99 16.83 1.29
C MET A 16 11.42 17.20 1.71
N GLU A 17 11.60 17.68 2.93
CA GLU A 17 12.91 17.95 3.54
C GLU A 17 13.69 16.67 3.91
N ARG A 18 13.12 15.48 3.64
CA ARG A 18 13.69 14.16 3.96
C ARG A 18 13.98 13.99 5.45
N ASP A 19 13.08 14.51 6.30
CA ASP A 19 13.12 14.29 7.74
C ASP A 19 12.62 12.87 8.09
N PRO A 20 13.46 12.00 8.69
CA PRO A 20 13.04 10.67 9.13
C PRO A 20 11.93 10.71 10.20
N GLU A 21 11.90 11.73 11.08
CA GLU A 21 10.89 11.84 12.14
C GLU A 21 9.49 12.11 11.54
N ALA A 22 9.44 12.77 10.37
CA ALA A 22 8.20 12.95 9.62
C ALA A 22 7.68 11.63 9.04
N LEU A 23 8.57 10.77 8.52
CA LEU A 23 8.19 9.45 8.04
C LEU A 23 7.69 8.56 9.19
N GLU A 24 8.38 8.54 10.33
CA GLU A 24 7.93 7.81 11.52
C GLU A 24 6.55 8.27 11.99
N THR A 25 6.32 9.59 11.99
CA THR A 25 5.05 10.20 12.38
C THR A 25 3.93 9.84 11.40
N LEU A 26 4.21 9.87 10.09
CA LEU A 26 3.29 9.45 9.04
C LEU A 26 2.87 7.98 9.23
N ILE A 27 3.85 7.11 9.45
CA ILE A 27 3.63 5.68 9.71
C ILE A 27 2.73 5.51 10.93
N ALA A 28 3.09 6.11 12.06
CA ALA A 28 2.31 5.98 13.29
C ALA A 28 0.85 6.46 13.12
N ARG A 29 0.63 7.55 12.38
CA ARG A 29 -0.70 8.17 12.23
C ARG A 29 -1.59 7.45 11.22
N TYR A 30 -1.02 7.00 10.10
CA TYR A 30 -1.82 6.52 8.97
C TYR A 30 -1.78 5.00 8.75
N SER A 31 -0.86 4.26 9.39
CA SER A 31 -0.72 2.81 9.15
C SER A 31 -2.02 2.04 9.33
N ARG A 32 -2.74 2.27 10.45
CA ARG A 32 -3.97 1.53 10.75
C ARG A 32 -5.08 1.79 9.72
N GLU A 33 -5.24 3.05 9.33
CA GLU A 33 -6.26 3.46 8.37
C GLU A 33 -5.95 2.91 6.97
N LEU A 34 -4.72 3.08 6.50
CA LEU A 34 -4.29 2.60 5.19
C LEU A 34 -4.29 1.07 5.12
N PHE A 35 -3.91 0.38 6.19
CA PHE A 35 -4.01 -1.07 6.29
C PHE A 35 -5.46 -1.55 6.10
N TYR A 36 -6.42 -0.94 6.82
CA TYR A 36 -7.83 -1.30 6.67
C TYR A 36 -8.35 -1.02 5.25
N PHE A 37 -8.01 0.14 4.70
CA PHE A 37 -8.36 0.48 3.32
C PHE A 37 -7.82 -0.54 2.31
N ILE A 38 -6.55 -0.91 2.41
CA ILE A 38 -5.91 -1.90 1.54
C ILE A 38 -6.58 -3.27 1.71
N ARG A 39 -6.88 -3.68 2.95
CA ARG A 39 -7.61 -4.93 3.23
C ARG A 39 -8.96 -4.98 2.52
N VAL A 40 -9.69 -3.88 2.48
CA VAL A 40 -10.96 -3.80 1.74
C VAL A 40 -10.74 -3.94 0.24
N VAL A 41 -9.68 -3.36 -0.32
CA VAL A 41 -9.37 -3.50 -1.76
C VAL A 41 -8.98 -4.95 -2.12
N LEU A 42 -8.25 -5.63 -1.22
CA LEU A 42 -7.79 -7.01 -1.38
C LEU A 42 -8.80 -8.06 -0.92
N ASP A 43 -10.00 -7.66 -0.53
CA ASP A 43 -11.02 -8.58 -0.02
C ASP A 43 -11.35 -9.70 -1.02
N GLY A 44 -11.59 -10.90 -0.50
CA GLY A 44 -11.87 -12.10 -1.28
C GLY A 44 -10.70 -12.72 -2.04
N ILE A 45 -9.49 -12.13 -2.01
CA ILE A 45 -8.35 -12.65 -2.77
C ILE A 45 -7.00 -12.60 -2.05
N GLY A 46 -6.76 -11.60 -1.20
CA GLY A 46 -5.53 -11.46 -0.43
C GLY A 46 -5.67 -11.86 1.03
N VAL A 47 -4.55 -12.19 1.66
CA VAL A 47 -4.45 -12.42 3.11
C VAL A 47 -3.96 -11.16 3.83
N ALA A 48 -3.97 -11.17 5.17
CA ALA A 48 -3.51 -10.04 5.97
C ALA A 48 -2.07 -9.61 5.60
N GLN A 49 -1.19 -10.59 5.38
CA GLN A 49 0.20 -10.36 5.02
C GLN A 49 0.37 -9.62 3.69
N ASP A 50 -0.50 -9.85 2.70
CA ASP A 50 -0.49 -9.06 1.45
C ASP A 50 -0.77 -7.58 1.71
N ALA A 51 -1.67 -7.29 2.67
CA ALA A 51 -1.98 -5.91 3.03
C ALA A 51 -0.82 -5.26 3.81
N GLU A 52 -0.14 -5.99 4.69
CA GLU A 52 1.07 -5.52 5.38
C GLU A 52 2.19 -5.18 4.38
N GLU A 53 2.43 -6.06 3.39
CA GLU A 53 3.38 -5.78 2.30
C GLU A 53 3.01 -4.50 1.54
N CYS A 54 1.74 -4.33 1.17
CA CYS A 54 1.29 -3.13 0.47
C CYS A 54 1.45 -1.84 1.30
N VAL A 55 1.27 -1.91 2.62
CA VAL A 55 1.49 -0.76 3.52
C VAL A 55 2.97 -0.39 3.58
N ASN A 56 3.86 -1.39 3.64
CA ASN A 56 5.30 -1.15 3.58
C ASN A 56 5.72 -0.52 2.24
N ASP A 57 5.26 -1.10 1.13
CA ASP A 57 5.49 -0.57 -0.22
C ASP A 57 4.98 0.86 -0.37
N LEU A 58 3.85 1.17 0.27
CA LEU A 58 3.28 2.51 0.29
C LEU A 58 4.21 3.51 0.98
N PHE A 59 4.74 3.20 2.16
CA PHE A 59 5.64 4.12 2.86
C PHE A 59 6.97 4.30 2.13
N VAL A 60 7.50 3.25 1.49
CA VAL A 60 8.66 3.35 0.60
C VAL A 60 8.35 4.27 -0.58
N ALA A 61 7.20 4.09 -1.23
CA ALA A 61 6.78 4.92 -2.35
C ALA A 61 6.56 6.39 -1.94
N VAL A 62 5.96 6.62 -0.76
CA VAL A 62 5.78 7.97 -0.22
C VAL A 62 7.12 8.63 -0.02
N TRP A 63 8.08 7.94 0.62
CA TRP A 63 9.42 8.48 0.78
C TRP A 63 10.04 8.82 -0.57
N GLN A 64 9.99 7.92 -1.54
CA GLN A 64 10.62 8.14 -2.85
C GLN A 64 9.97 9.25 -3.67
N GLU A 65 8.66 9.41 -3.58
CA GLU A 65 7.87 10.22 -4.51
C GLU A 65 7.18 11.43 -3.87
N ILE A 66 7.53 11.78 -2.62
CA ILE A 66 6.95 12.93 -1.93
C ILE A 66 7.08 14.23 -2.72
N ASP A 67 8.13 14.37 -3.54
CA ASP A 67 8.37 15.54 -4.39
C ASP A 67 7.26 15.75 -5.45
N THR A 68 6.41 14.74 -5.68
CA THR A 68 5.25 14.82 -6.58
C THR A 68 3.96 15.28 -5.90
N PHE A 69 3.95 15.38 -4.56
CA PHE A 69 2.82 15.89 -3.81
C PHE A 69 2.63 17.38 -4.07
N ASP A 70 1.40 17.78 -4.39
CA ASP A 70 1.01 19.17 -4.59
C ASP A 70 -0.21 19.47 -3.74
N ALA A 71 -0.02 20.28 -2.69
CA ALA A 71 -1.07 20.68 -1.76
C ALA A 71 -2.23 21.44 -2.46
N LYS A 72 -2.02 22.01 -3.64
CA LYS A 72 -3.08 22.65 -4.43
C LYS A 72 -4.02 21.64 -5.10
N ARG A 73 -3.57 20.40 -5.30
CA ARG A 73 -4.35 19.33 -5.96
C ARG A 73 -5.13 18.47 -4.98
N GLY A 74 -4.83 18.55 -3.68
CA GLY A 74 -5.56 17.84 -2.64
C GLY A 74 -4.76 17.70 -1.35
N THR A 75 -5.40 17.12 -0.33
CA THR A 75 -4.78 16.89 0.98
C THR A 75 -3.78 15.73 0.94
N LEU A 76 -2.80 15.74 1.86
CA LEU A 76 -1.85 14.64 2.04
C LEU A 76 -2.58 13.30 2.21
N ARG A 77 -3.63 13.27 3.03
CA ARG A 77 -4.50 12.10 3.20
C ARG A 77 -5.04 11.57 1.86
N THR A 78 -5.58 12.45 1.01
CA THR A 78 -6.14 12.04 -0.30
C THR A 78 -5.06 11.47 -1.20
N TRP A 79 -3.88 12.09 -1.21
CA TRP A 79 -2.73 11.63 -1.98
C TRP A 79 -2.24 10.25 -1.50
N LEU A 80 -2.12 10.03 -0.18
CA LEU A 80 -1.80 8.74 0.43
C LEU A 80 -2.83 7.67 0.05
N THR A 81 -4.13 7.95 0.17
CA THR A 81 -5.19 7.00 -0.18
C THR A 81 -5.14 6.63 -1.65
N MET A 82 -4.87 7.58 -2.56
CA MET A 82 -4.70 7.29 -3.98
C MET A 82 -3.49 6.39 -4.23
N ARG A 83 -2.36 6.66 -3.58
CA ARG A 83 -1.16 5.83 -3.69
C ARG A 83 -1.41 4.41 -3.17
N ALA A 84 -2.04 4.29 -2.00
CA ALA A 84 -2.45 3.02 -1.41
C ALA A 84 -3.36 2.22 -2.34
N LYS A 85 -4.30 2.91 -3.00
CA LYS A 85 -5.24 2.30 -3.95
C LYS A 85 -4.50 1.71 -5.14
N TYR A 86 -3.55 2.43 -5.73
CA TYR A 86 -2.79 1.94 -6.87
C TYR A 86 -1.95 0.71 -6.51
N ILE A 87 -1.26 0.74 -5.37
CA ILE A 87 -0.46 -0.38 -4.86
C ILE A 87 -1.36 -1.61 -4.61
N ALA A 88 -2.47 -1.43 -3.90
CA ALA A 88 -3.39 -2.52 -3.62
C ALA A 88 -4.05 -3.12 -4.88
N LEU A 89 -4.41 -2.27 -5.85
CA LEU A 89 -4.95 -2.74 -7.13
C LEU A 89 -3.91 -3.53 -7.93
N ASP A 90 -2.65 -3.11 -7.91
CA ASP A 90 -1.59 -3.85 -8.58
C ASP A 90 -1.35 -5.20 -7.88
N ARG A 91 -1.23 -5.22 -6.55
CA ARG A 91 -1.13 -6.47 -5.78
C ARG A 91 -2.30 -7.41 -6.06
N ARG A 92 -3.53 -6.88 -6.09
CA ARG A 92 -4.72 -7.66 -6.43
C ARG A 92 -4.62 -8.32 -7.80
N ARG A 93 -4.16 -7.58 -8.81
CA ARG A 93 -3.95 -8.12 -10.17
C ARG A 93 -2.90 -9.23 -10.17
N GLN A 94 -1.82 -9.07 -9.40
CA GLN A 94 -0.79 -10.11 -9.25
C GLN A 94 -1.37 -11.37 -8.60
N LEU A 95 -2.17 -11.24 -7.54
CA LEU A 95 -2.83 -12.37 -6.86
C LEU A 95 -3.81 -13.10 -7.78
N CYS A 96 -4.63 -12.37 -8.56
CA CYS A 96 -5.51 -12.98 -9.57
C CYS A 96 -4.74 -13.85 -10.57
N ARG A 97 -3.59 -13.36 -11.05
CA ARG A 97 -2.73 -14.09 -11.99
C ARG A 97 -2.15 -15.35 -11.35
N ARG A 98 -1.68 -15.26 -10.11
CA ARG A 98 -1.14 -16.41 -9.35
C ARG A 98 -2.19 -17.50 -9.15
N GLN A 99 -3.42 -17.13 -8.76
CA GLN A 99 -4.51 -18.11 -8.60
C GLN A 99 -4.86 -18.80 -9.92
N THR A 100 -4.97 -18.04 -11.01
CA THR A 100 -5.25 -18.61 -12.35
C THR A 100 -4.15 -19.57 -12.80
N HIS A 101 -2.88 -19.24 -12.53
CA HIS A 101 -1.74 -20.09 -12.84
C HIS A 101 -1.75 -21.38 -12.01
N ASN A 102 -2.06 -21.31 -10.72
CA ASN A 102 -2.17 -22.47 -9.84
C ASN A 102 -3.28 -23.42 -10.29
N LEU A 103 -4.44 -22.89 -10.67
CA LEU A 103 -5.55 -23.70 -11.22
C LEU A 103 -5.10 -24.46 -12.47
N ARG A 104 -4.38 -23.79 -13.39
CA ARG A 104 -3.86 -24.42 -14.61
C ARG A 104 -2.80 -25.50 -14.34
N HIS A 105 -1.97 -25.33 -13.30
CA HIS A 105 -1.00 -26.35 -12.90
C HIS A 105 -1.69 -27.58 -12.30
N MET A 106 -2.68 -27.40 -11.41
CA MET A 106 -3.41 -28.51 -10.80
C MET A 106 -4.22 -29.33 -11.81
N ASP A 107 -4.81 -28.69 -12.83
CA ASP A 107 -5.46 -29.40 -13.94
C ASP A 107 -4.47 -30.23 -14.79
N GLY A 108 -3.21 -29.78 -14.89
CA GLY A 108 -2.13 -30.51 -15.56
C GLY A 108 -1.70 -31.76 -14.79
N ASP A 109 -1.55 -31.65 -13.46
CA ASP A 109 -1.17 -32.77 -12.60
C ASP A 109 -2.29 -33.82 -12.44
N LEU A 110 -3.57 -33.40 -12.37
CA LEU A 110 -4.70 -34.34 -12.34
C LEU A 110 -4.80 -35.18 -13.64
N ARG A 111 -4.43 -34.60 -14.79
CA ARG A 111 -4.34 -35.35 -16.04
C ARG A 111 -3.18 -36.35 -16.07
N ALA A 112 -2.09 -36.09 -15.34
CA ALA A 112 -0.94 -36.99 -15.24
C ALA A 112 -1.17 -38.18 -14.29
N ILE A 113 -2.15 -38.10 -13.39
CA ILE A 113 -2.46 -39.17 -12.42
C ILE A 113 -3.51 -40.17 -12.94
N ILE A 114 -4.33 -39.78 -13.93
CA ILE A 114 -5.44 -40.59 -14.47
C ILE A 114 -5.06 -41.35 -15.76
N VAL A 115 -3.82 -41.24 -16.24
CA VAL A 115 -3.32 -41.96 -17.44
C VAL A 115 -2.27 -42.99 -17.05
#